data_AF-A0A3D2XNL3-F1
#
_entry.id   AF-A0A3D2XNL3-F1
#
_cell.length_a   1.000
_cell.length_b   1.000
_cell.length_c   1.000
_cell.angle_alpha   90.00
_cell.angle_beta   90.00
_cell.angle_gamma   90.00
#
_symmetry.space_group_name_H-M   'P 1'
#
loop_
_entity.id
_entity.type
_entity.pdbx_description
1 polymer ?
#
loop_
_entity_poly.entity_id
_entity_poly.type
_entity_poly.pdbx_seq_one_letter_code
_entity_poly.pdbx_strand_id
1 'polypeptide(L)'
;MEVIMMYYIHGMSQITQVQPVLTCPEVELDAYSSANVKFLITMSDGTVDDTEDYDFFIDDFQITSTSLGIQELSTLQFTYFPNPVNDQLTINAQTNIDNIVVLNMLGQVVSSQSPNSLNCLVDMAAMRTGVYFVQVSIGNNTQTVRVLKQ
;
A
#
# COMPACT_ATOMS: atom_id res chain seq x y z
N MET A 1 12.49 21.56 21.47
CA MET A 1 11.42 22.27 22.19
C MET A 1 10.64 21.21 22.93
N GLU A 2 10.41 21.40 24.23
CA GLU A 2 10.08 20.37 25.23
C GLU A 2 8.80 19.59 24.91
N VAL A 3 8.84 18.27 25.14
CA VAL A 3 7.65 17.45 25.38
C VAL A 3 7.73 17.03 26.84
N ILE A 4 6.83 17.58 27.66
CA ILE A 4 6.68 17.24 29.07
C ILE A 4 5.75 16.02 29.16
N MET A 5 6.28 14.88 29.60
CA MET A 5 5.48 13.70 29.92
C MET A 5 5.44 13.54 31.44
N MET A 6 4.24 13.61 31.99
CA MET A 6 3.95 13.65 33.42
C MET A 6 3.42 12.26 33.82
N TYR A 7 4.11 11.54 34.71
CA TYR A 7 3.68 10.21 35.19
C TYR A 7 3.13 10.28 36.62
N TYR A 8 2.09 9.48 36.89
CA TYR A 8 1.36 9.40 38.17
C TYR A 8 1.70 8.09 38.90
N ILE A 9 2.04 8.16 40.19
CA ILE A 9 2.32 7.00 41.06
C ILE A 9 1.03 6.53 41.76
N HIS A 10 0.76 5.21 41.78
CA HIS A 10 -0.38 4.63 42.50
C HIS A 10 0.07 3.88 43.77
N GLY A 11 -0.37 4.36 44.93
CA GLY A 11 -0.39 3.58 46.17
C GLY A 11 -1.65 2.71 46.22
N MET A 12 -1.51 1.43 46.59
CA MET A 12 -2.62 0.50 46.68
C MET A 12 -3.42 0.68 47.98
N SER A 13 -4.74 0.85 47.88
CA SER A 13 -5.68 0.43 48.91
C SER A 13 -6.95 -0.11 48.24
N GLN A 14 -7.34 -1.32 48.64
CA GLN A 14 -8.37 -2.17 48.04
C GLN A 14 -9.77 -1.53 48.11
N ILE A 15 -10.29 -1.00 47.00
CA ILE A 15 -11.72 -0.76 46.76
C ILE A 15 -12.01 -0.92 45.27
N THR A 16 -13.07 -1.65 44.90
CA THR A 16 -13.54 -2.00 43.55
C THR A 16 -13.19 -0.96 42.46
N GLN A 17 -12.19 -1.24 41.61
CA GLN A 17 -11.83 -0.39 40.47
C GLN A 17 -12.51 -0.86 39.19
N VAL A 18 -13.35 0.01 38.61
CA VAL A 18 -13.50 0.07 37.15
C VAL A 18 -12.09 0.23 36.60
N GLN A 19 -11.58 -0.73 35.83
CA GLN A 19 -10.24 -0.63 35.23
C GLN A 19 -10.17 0.71 34.46
N PRO A 20 -9.26 1.63 34.81
CA PRO A 20 -9.11 2.87 34.07
C PRO A 20 -8.72 2.52 32.63
N VAL A 21 -9.42 3.08 31.65
CA VAL A 21 -8.97 3.01 30.25
C VAL A 21 -7.66 3.78 30.20
N LEU A 22 -6.55 3.06 30.10
CA LEU A 22 -5.23 3.65 29.91
C LEU A 22 -5.19 4.20 28.48
N THR A 23 -5.36 5.51 28.34
CA THR A 23 -5.10 6.18 27.06
C THR A 23 -3.59 6.34 26.92
N CYS A 24 -2.97 5.60 26.00
CA CYS A 24 -1.59 5.82 25.64
C CYS A 24 -1.48 7.18 24.90
N PRO A 25 -0.57 8.07 25.33
CA PRO A 25 -0.34 9.31 24.61
C PRO A 25 0.40 9.00 23.29
N GLU A 26 -0.20 9.39 22.18
CA GLU A 26 0.41 9.30 20.85
C GLU A 26 0.95 10.66 20.43
N VAL A 27 2.14 10.67 19.83
CA VAL A 27 2.81 11.88 19.33
C VAL A 27 3.18 11.67 17.88
N GLU A 28 2.65 12.51 16.98
CA GLU A 28 3.04 12.48 15.58
C GLU A 28 4.47 13.03 15.40
N LEU A 29 5.27 12.27 14.64
CA LEU A 29 6.68 12.60 14.40
C LEU A 29 6.92 13.24 13.02
N ASP A 30 5.87 13.46 12.23
CA ASP A 30 5.94 13.94 10.83
C ASP A 30 6.68 15.27 10.68
N ALA A 31 6.50 16.16 11.67
CA ALA A 31 7.21 17.44 11.74
C ALA A 31 8.74 17.30 11.90
N TYR A 32 9.23 16.10 12.23
CA TYR A 32 10.65 15.80 12.47
C TYR A 32 11.23 14.79 11.47
N SER A 33 10.53 14.51 10.37
CA SER A 33 10.89 13.52 9.33
C SER A 33 12.28 13.71 8.68
N SER A 34 12.87 14.91 8.77
CA SER A 34 14.21 15.23 8.26
C SER A 34 15.31 15.25 9.33
N ALA A 35 14.96 14.90 10.58
CA ALA A 35 15.84 15.00 11.74
C ALA A 35 16.03 13.66 12.45
N ASN A 36 17.11 13.55 13.21
CA ASN A 36 17.27 12.46 14.16
C ASN A 36 16.39 12.73 15.40
N VAL A 37 15.33 11.92 15.58
CA VAL A 37 14.49 11.98 16.78
C VAL A 37 15.18 11.21 17.91
N LYS A 38 15.32 11.85 19.08
CA LYS A 38 15.86 11.23 20.30
C LYS A 38 14.82 11.34 21.41
N PHE A 39 14.60 10.24 22.12
CA PHE A 39 13.73 10.19 23.28
C PHE A 39 14.59 10.21 24.54
N LEU A 40 14.23 11.06 25.49
CA LEU A 40 14.83 11.10 26.82
C LEU A 40 13.77 10.68 27.82
N ILE A 41 14.10 9.67 28.64
CA ILE A 41 13.25 9.22 29.73
C ILE A 41 13.98 9.57 31.02
N THR A 42 13.34 10.37 31.86
CA THR A 42 13.94 10.87 33.11
C THR A 42 13.14 10.40 34.30
N MET A 43 13.85 10.14 35.39
CA MET A 43 13.28 9.89 36.71
C MET A 43 13.92 10.83 37.73
N SER A 44 13.19 11.10 38.80
CA SER A 44 13.66 11.85 39.96
C SER A 44 13.19 11.13 41.22
N ASP A 45 14.05 11.06 42.24
CA ASP A 45 13.73 10.60 43.58
C ASP A 45 13.00 11.67 44.43
N GLY A 46 12.57 12.76 43.79
CA GLY A 46 11.91 13.87 44.47
C GLY A 46 12.92 14.80 45.14
N THR A 47 12.51 15.44 46.25
CA THR A 47 13.32 16.43 46.97
C THR A 47 13.54 16.06 48.44
N VAL A 48 13.19 14.84 48.83
CA VAL A 48 13.22 14.35 50.22
C VAL A 48 14.15 13.15 50.27
N ASP A 49 14.97 13.10 51.31
CA ASP A 49 15.92 12.01 51.56
C ASP A 49 15.21 10.88 52.32
N ASP A 50 14.85 9.80 51.61
CA ASP A 50 14.22 8.59 52.14
C ASP A 50 14.94 7.31 51.68
N THR A 51 14.42 6.13 52.06
CA THR A 51 15.04 4.85 51.70
C THR A 51 14.83 4.59 50.21
N GLU A 52 15.93 4.35 49.48
CA GLU A 52 15.88 4.23 48.03
C GLU A 52 15.03 3.02 47.58
N ASP A 53 14.05 3.28 46.71
CA ASP A 53 13.27 2.28 45.98
C ASP A 53 13.31 2.63 44.49
N TYR A 54 14.01 1.83 43.69
CA TYR A 54 14.29 2.13 42.28
C TYR A 54 13.79 1.01 41.36
N ASP A 55 12.49 0.84 41.30
CA ASP A 55 11.84 -0.02 40.30
C ASP A 55 11.29 0.83 39.15
N PHE A 56 11.86 0.64 37.95
CA PHE A 56 11.45 1.34 36.73
C PHE A 56 11.19 0.37 35.58
N PHE A 57 9.98 0.45 35.02
CA PHE A 57 9.55 -0.38 33.91
C PHE A 57 8.97 0.47 32.79
N ILE A 58 9.40 0.18 31.55
CA ILE A 58 8.76 0.67 30.33
C ILE A 58 8.11 -0.54 29.68
N ASP A 59 6.85 -0.40 29.29
CA ASP A 59 6.15 -1.39 28.49
C ASP A 59 5.55 -0.73 27.24
N ASP A 60 5.40 -1.51 26.18
CA ASP A 60 4.73 -1.16 24.92
C ASP A 60 5.18 0.17 24.25
N PHE A 61 6.45 0.54 24.38
CA PHE A 61 7.01 1.67 23.62
C PHE A 61 7.20 1.30 22.15
N GLN A 62 6.41 1.91 21.27
CA GLN A 62 6.45 1.64 19.83
C GLN A 62 6.62 2.92 19.00
N ILE A 63 7.39 2.80 17.92
CA ILE A 63 7.47 3.82 16.87
C ILE A 63 6.90 3.18 15.62
N THR A 64 5.73 3.65 15.19
CA THR A 64 5.05 3.14 14.00
C THR A 64 5.22 4.13 12.85
N SER A 65 5.34 3.59 11.64
CA SER A 65 5.23 4.39 10.42
C SER A 65 3.94 3.98 9.71
N THR A 66 3.02 4.92 9.54
CA THR A 66 1.88 4.74 8.63
C THR A 66 2.40 4.91 7.20
N SER A 67 2.97 3.85 6.61
CA SER A 67 3.15 3.88 5.16
C SER A 67 1.74 3.79 4.55
N LEU A 68 1.22 4.92 4.07
CA LEU A 68 0.12 4.94 3.11
C LEU A 68 0.65 4.33 1.81
N GLY A 69 0.78 3.00 1.79
CA GLY A 69 0.98 2.27 0.56
C GLY A 69 -0.24 2.56 -0.30
N ILE A 70 -0.05 3.21 -1.44
CA ILE A 70 -1.11 3.32 -2.44
C ILE A 70 -1.43 1.88 -2.84
N GLN A 71 -2.55 1.33 -2.37
CA GLN A 71 -3.14 0.17 -2.99
C GLN A 71 -3.74 0.64 -4.30
N GLU A 72 -2.89 0.88 -5.31
CA GLU A 72 -3.34 1.06 -6.68
C GLU A 72 -3.70 -0.32 -7.22
N LEU A 73 -4.81 -0.86 -6.72
CA LEU A 73 -5.54 -1.87 -7.45
C LEU A 73 -6.32 -1.12 -8.54
N SER A 74 -5.60 -0.70 -9.59
CA SER A 74 -6.25 -0.27 -10.83
C SER A 74 -6.99 -1.48 -11.36
N THR A 75 -8.27 -1.58 -10.99
CA THR A 75 -9.12 -2.69 -11.39
C THR A 75 -9.18 -2.66 -12.90
N LEU A 76 -8.72 -3.74 -13.54
CA LEU A 76 -8.76 -3.81 -14.99
C LEU A 76 -10.21 -3.67 -15.43
N GLN A 77 -10.48 -2.77 -16.38
CA GLN A 77 -11.85 -2.56 -16.89
C GLN A 77 -12.28 -3.67 -17.87
N PHE A 78 -11.40 -4.64 -18.08
CA PHE A 78 -11.58 -5.78 -18.95
C PHE A 78 -10.90 -7.03 -18.38
N THR A 79 -11.31 -8.18 -18.90
CA THR A 79 -10.69 -9.48 -18.73
C THR A 79 -10.08 -9.92 -20.04
N TYR A 80 -9.05 -10.77 -19.99
CA TYR A 80 -8.38 -11.26 -21.19
C TYR A 80 -7.96 -12.72 -21.02
N PHE A 81 -8.16 -13.53 -22.06
CA PHE A 81 -7.84 -14.96 -22.06
C PHE A 81 -7.76 -15.52 -23.48
N PRO A 82 -7.03 -16.63 -23.69
CA PRO A 82 -6.10 -17.24 -22.74
C PRO A 82 -4.79 -16.44 -22.66
N ASN A 83 -4.12 -16.52 -21.51
CA ASN A 83 -2.72 -16.11 -21.36
C ASN A 83 -2.03 -17.24 -20.58
N PRO A 84 -1.16 -18.06 -21.19
CA PRO A 84 -0.55 -17.90 -22.52
C PRO A 84 -1.53 -18.10 -23.70
N VAL A 85 -1.25 -17.43 -24.82
CA VAL A 85 -2.07 -17.47 -26.05
C VAL A 85 -1.36 -18.20 -27.19
N ASN A 86 -2.13 -18.99 -27.95
CA ASN A 86 -1.66 -19.59 -29.20
C ASN A 86 -2.03 -18.70 -30.39
N ASP A 87 -3.31 -18.61 -30.75
CA ASP A 87 -3.70 -17.93 -31.99
C ASP A 87 -4.53 -16.67 -31.74
N GLN A 88 -5.47 -16.71 -30.79
CA GLN A 88 -6.39 -15.60 -30.56
C GLN A 88 -6.49 -15.27 -29.08
N LEU A 89 -6.33 -13.99 -28.77
CA LEU A 89 -6.58 -13.44 -27.45
C LEU A 89 -7.97 -12.81 -27.43
N THR A 90 -8.82 -13.28 -26.52
CA THR A 90 -10.13 -12.69 -26.24
C THR A 90 -9.98 -11.60 -25.19
N ILE A 91 -10.61 -10.45 -25.43
CA ILE A 91 -10.68 -9.32 -24.50
C ILE A 91 -12.15 -8.95 -24.33
N ASN A 92 -12.63 -8.99 -23.08
CA ASN A 92 -14.01 -8.68 -22.71
C ASN A 92 -14.04 -7.56 -21.68
N ALA A 93 -14.77 -6.49 -21.96
CA ALA A 93 -14.89 -5.30 -21.13
C ALA A 93 -16.33 -5.06 -20.66
N GLN A 94 -16.50 -4.23 -19.64
CA GLN A 94 -17.83 -3.77 -19.19
C GLN A 94 -18.36 -2.59 -20.02
N THR A 95 -17.47 -1.88 -20.71
CA THR A 95 -17.74 -0.74 -21.60
C THR A 95 -17.01 -0.93 -22.93
N ASN A 96 -17.47 -0.26 -23.98
CA ASN A 96 -16.91 -0.43 -25.32
C ASN A 96 -15.40 -0.17 -25.33
N ILE A 97 -14.67 -1.07 -25.97
CA ILE A 97 -13.25 -0.94 -26.21
C ILE A 97 -13.06 -0.05 -27.44
N ASP A 98 -12.46 1.12 -27.24
CA ASP A 98 -12.24 2.08 -28.33
C ASP A 98 -11.07 1.65 -29.21
N ASN A 99 -9.98 1.21 -28.57
CA ASN A 99 -8.75 0.87 -29.27
C ASN A 99 -7.96 -0.23 -28.56
N ILE A 100 -7.32 -1.09 -29.34
CA ILE A 100 -6.39 -2.11 -28.87
C ILE A 100 -5.11 -1.98 -29.70
N VAL A 101 -3.96 -1.90 -29.02
CA VAL A 101 -2.64 -1.86 -29.64
C VAL A 101 -1.78 -2.96 -29.06
N VAL A 102 -1.18 -3.79 -29.92
CA VAL A 102 -0.23 -4.81 -29.51
C VAL A 102 1.18 -4.34 -29.85
N LEU A 103 2.04 -4.35 -28.84
CA LEU A 103 3.43 -3.93 -28.90
C LEU A 103 4.35 -5.13 -28.65
N ASN A 104 5.45 -5.22 -29.41
CA ASN A 104 6.53 -6.16 -29.10
C ASN A 104 7.44 -5.61 -27.98
N MET A 105 8.46 -6.40 -27.57
CA MET A 105 9.43 -6.01 -26.53
C MET A 105 10.27 -4.76 -26.87
N LEU A 106 10.35 -4.37 -28.14
CA LEU A 106 11.02 -3.14 -28.60
C LEU A 106 10.08 -1.93 -28.60
N GLY A 107 8.81 -2.10 -28.20
CA GLY A 107 7.79 -1.06 -28.23
C GLY A 107 7.22 -0.78 -29.63
N GLN A 108 7.48 -1.64 -30.61
CA GLN A 108 6.93 -1.48 -31.96
C GLN A 108 5.50 -2.03 -32.02
N VAL A 109 4.61 -1.28 -32.68
CA VAL A 109 3.24 -1.72 -32.97
C VAL A 109 3.26 -2.85 -33.97
N VAL A 110 2.76 -4.02 -33.56
CA VAL A 110 2.63 -5.20 -34.42
C VAL A 110 1.19 -5.49 -34.83
N SER A 111 0.22 -4.97 -34.08
CA SER A 111 -1.21 -5.02 -34.42
C SER A 111 -1.94 -3.83 -33.78
N SER A 112 -2.97 -3.33 -34.44
CA SER A 112 -3.84 -2.27 -33.94
C SER A 112 -5.25 -2.46 -34.47
N GLN A 113 -6.25 -2.27 -33.62
CA GLN A 113 -7.66 -2.38 -33.99
C GLN A 113 -8.53 -1.44 -33.14
N SER A 114 -9.59 -0.90 -33.74
CA SER A 114 -10.54 0.01 -33.07
C SER A 114 -11.95 -0.60 -33.11
N PRO A 115 -12.23 -1.59 -32.24
CA PRO A 115 -13.40 -2.45 -32.38
C PRO A 115 -14.73 -1.81 -31.99
N ASN A 116 -14.72 -0.83 -31.08
CA ASN A 116 -15.93 -0.19 -30.52
C ASN A 116 -16.97 -1.22 -30.06
N SER A 117 -16.52 -2.25 -29.35
CA SER A 117 -17.35 -3.37 -28.88
C SER A 117 -16.96 -3.79 -27.46
N LEU A 118 -17.87 -4.49 -26.77
CA LEU A 118 -17.61 -5.05 -25.43
C LEU A 118 -16.69 -6.29 -25.48
N ASN A 119 -16.77 -7.06 -26.56
CA ASN A 119 -15.99 -8.28 -26.76
C ASN A 119 -15.18 -8.15 -28.03
N CYS A 120 -13.91 -8.54 -27.96
CA CYS A 120 -12.99 -8.40 -29.07
C CYS A 120 -12.04 -9.59 -29.14
N LEU A 121 -11.70 -9.98 -30.37
CA LEU A 121 -10.67 -10.98 -30.65
C LEU A 121 -9.47 -10.28 -31.26
N VAL A 122 -8.30 -10.55 -30.71
CA VAL A 122 -7.01 -10.10 -31.25
C VAL A 122 -6.34 -11.31 -31.89
N ASP A 123 -6.15 -11.26 -33.20
CA ASP A 123 -5.39 -12.28 -33.93
C ASP A 123 -3.89 -12.12 -33.65
N MET A 124 -3.30 -13.16 -33.07
CA MET A 124 -1.89 -13.27 -32.74
C MET A 124 -1.23 -14.46 -33.46
N ALA A 125 -1.93 -15.16 -34.36
CA ALA A 125 -1.44 -16.40 -34.99
C ALA A 125 -0.15 -16.20 -35.79
N ALA A 126 -0.03 -15.06 -36.48
CA ALA A 126 1.16 -14.70 -37.25
C ALA A 126 2.33 -14.14 -36.40
N MET A 127 2.13 -13.95 -35.09
CA MET A 127 3.14 -13.40 -34.19
C MET A 127 4.12 -14.49 -33.74
N ARG A 128 5.39 -14.12 -33.56
CA ARG A 128 6.42 -15.04 -33.05
C ARG A 128 6.17 -15.33 -31.57
N THR A 129 6.56 -16.51 -31.11
CA THR A 129 6.61 -16.86 -29.69
C THR A 129 7.39 -15.81 -28.90
N GLY A 130 6.83 -15.33 -27.80
CA GLY A 130 7.42 -14.27 -27.00
C GLY A 130 6.43 -13.47 -26.16
N VAL A 131 6.94 -12.44 -25.50
CA VAL A 131 6.14 -11.54 -24.67
C VAL A 131 5.71 -10.32 -25.48
N TYR A 132 4.44 -9.94 -25.32
CA TYR A 132 3.84 -8.76 -25.92
C TYR A 132 3.13 -7.92 -24.87
N PHE A 133 3.04 -6.62 -25.13
CA PHE A 133 2.23 -5.69 -24.34
C PHE A 133 0.97 -5.34 -25.13
N VAL A 134 -0.19 -5.59 -24.55
CA VAL A 134 -1.48 -5.24 -25.15
C VAL A 134 -2.03 -4.04 -24.41
N GLN A 135 -2.12 -2.91 -25.10
CA GLN A 135 -2.75 -1.69 -24.62
C GLN A 135 -4.21 -1.71 -25.02
N VAL A 136 -5.11 -1.49 -24.07
CA VAL A 136 -6.56 -1.44 -24.27
C VAL A 136 -7.05 -0.09 -23.78
N SER A 137 -7.69 0.66 -24.68
CA SER A 137 -8.28 1.97 -24.39
C SER A 137 -9.79 1.87 -24.30
N ILE A 138 -10.35 2.36 -23.19
CA ILE A 138 -11.78 2.42 -22.88
C ILE A 138 -12.07 3.83 -22.32
N GLY A 139 -12.81 4.64 -23.07
CA GLY A 139 -12.98 6.06 -22.84
C GLY A 139 -11.63 6.78 -22.78
N ASN A 140 -11.38 7.46 -21.65
CA ASN A 140 -10.13 8.18 -21.40
C ASN A 140 -9.05 7.33 -20.72
N ASN A 141 -9.36 6.06 -20.41
CA ASN A 141 -8.43 5.18 -19.71
C ASN A 141 -7.74 4.27 -20.71
N THR A 142 -6.41 4.17 -20.59
CA THR A 142 -5.62 3.16 -21.30
C THR A 142 -4.90 2.29 -20.29
N GLN A 143 -5.11 0.98 -20.38
CA GLN A 143 -4.50 -0.01 -19.51
C GLN A 143 -3.65 -0.97 -20.35
N THR A 144 -2.51 -1.38 -19.82
CA THR A 144 -1.57 -2.26 -20.54
C THR A 144 -1.44 -3.59 -19.79
N VAL A 145 -1.59 -4.70 -20.51
CA VAL A 145 -1.40 -6.05 -19.97
C VAL A 145 -0.27 -6.78 -20.70
N ARG A 146 0.46 -7.62 -19.97
CA ARG A 146 1.53 -8.45 -20.51
C ARG A 146 0.97 -9.81 -20.91
N VAL A 147 1.16 -10.19 -22.16
CA VAL A 147 0.64 -11.44 -22.75
C VAL A 147 1.81 -12.29 -23.26
N LEU A 148 1.76 -13.59 -23.01
CA LEU A 148 2.74 -14.56 -23.50
C LEU A 148 2.17 -15.31 -24.70
N LYS A 149 2.79 -15.16 -25.88
CA LYS A 149 2.53 -15.94 -27.10
C LYS A 149 3.40 -17.21 -27.11
N GLN A 150 2.78 -18.37 -27.39
CA GLN A 150 3.46 -19.67 -27.53
C GLN A 150 3.63 -20.07 -28.99
#